data_AF-A0A1W4WUU8-F1
#
_entry.id   AF-A0A1W4WUU8-F1
#
_cell.length_a   1.000
_cell.length_b   1.000
_cell.length_c   1.000
_cell.angle_alpha   90.00
_cell.angle_beta   90.00
_cell.angle_gamma   90.00
#
_symmetry.space_group_name_H-M   'P 1'
#
loop_
_entity.id
_entity.type
_entity.pdbx_description
1 polymer ?
#
loop_
_entity_poly.entity_id
_entity_poly.type
_entity_poly.pdbx_seq_one_letter_code
_entity_poly.pdbx_strand_id
1 'polypeptide(L)'
;MASPSLNTFGLKVRRPSDTLKDAKGFSKYRAIQGNVKVPDLRYTPRWSTIDIVIDTSNFSYESLKPRDRLLNDYKLVARKALISSITDLEIMANLPILLQNNCKRLKRFFNREEIQFIKKVAEKYQMPPQEFTWGKVPRETIANLKHIQALKEPKGESTIISPVMSKMVEIMTDNYCLSVQRNQANNFLLKEVNVLLGLMRDLKDIMEYNFNMSATEERKNRIIYNSAVKQFSSLKEEFQNLSTTIEEKRGIFLIAITNEKKKIQDLLQEKENLGKKTKEDIAQYVTNSEVAMMDDSIESHENQSALTKSAAFATNEYETLRKNNLKREEGLKKKCSKVETVLANWLNLYDTDVGKKRLEYEELKDKLDGLIEDYNNWNAALDEQQELYDECFGEFEEEERERFEELAYQFLRNRSAATIQRYYREYRKKRKEKSKGRKSKKDKKPVKKSASEVKVAVAVDRGADLSSKVEKQFGGDVFKELDPNVGFEKTDKVQL
;
A
#
# COMPACT_ATOMS: atom_id res chain seq x y z
N MET A 1 20.12 24.40 1.32
CA MET A 1 20.11 22.98 0.96
C MET A 1 20.26 22.15 2.22
N ALA A 2 19.19 21.48 2.67
CA ALA A 2 19.22 20.49 3.75
C ALA A 2 18.00 19.58 3.56
N SER A 3 18.21 18.33 3.15
CA SER A 3 17.12 17.41 2.80
C SER A 3 16.61 16.70 4.05
N PRO A 4 15.32 16.80 4.43
CA PRO A 4 14.76 16.00 5.50
C PRO A 4 14.82 14.51 5.12
N SER A 5 15.30 13.66 6.02
CA SER A 5 15.33 12.23 5.80
C SER A 5 13.90 11.66 5.77
N LEU A 6 13.57 10.96 4.69
CA LEU A 6 12.31 10.22 4.56
C LEU A 6 12.26 9.08 5.59
N ASN A 7 11.67 9.34 6.75
CA ASN A 7 11.31 8.32 7.72
C ASN A 7 10.22 7.43 7.13
N THR A 8 10.63 6.29 6.56
CA THR A 8 9.76 5.28 5.99
C THR A 8 8.98 4.55 7.09
N PHE A 9 7.92 5.20 7.60
CA PHE A 9 6.92 4.53 8.43
C PHE A 9 6.28 3.40 7.63
N GLY A 10 6.76 2.18 7.88
CA GLY A 10 6.28 0.96 7.24
C GLY A 10 4.86 0.62 7.67
N LEU A 11 3.88 1.30 7.06
CA LEU A 11 2.46 1.02 7.20
C LEU A 11 2.18 -0.42 6.72
N LYS A 12 2.23 -1.36 7.66
CA LYS A 12 1.87 -2.76 7.47
C LYS A 12 0.36 -2.86 7.31
N VAL A 13 -0.13 -2.52 6.12
CA VAL A 13 -1.53 -2.70 5.71
C VAL A 13 -1.86 -4.19 5.77
N ARG A 14 -2.36 -4.63 6.93
CA ARG A 14 -2.91 -5.97 7.13
C ARG A 14 -4.18 -6.09 6.28
N ARG A 15 -4.04 -6.70 5.10
CA ARG A 15 -5.19 -7.15 4.30
C ARG A 15 -6.06 -8.06 5.18
N PRO A 16 -7.37 -7.81 5.30
CA PRO A 16 -8.28 -8.72 5.99
C PRO A 16 -8.65 -9.89 5.07
N SER A 17 -7.69 -10.79 4.83
CA SER A 17 -7.91 -12.07 4.13
C SER A 17 -7.43 -13.25 4.98
N ASP A 18 -8.08 -14.39 4.77
CA ASP A 18 -7.60 -15.73 5.19
C ASP A 18 -7.64 -16.09 6.69
N THR A 19 -8.67 -15.63 7.41
CA THR A 19 -9.16 -16.29 8.64
C THR A 19 -10.63 -16.68 8.55
N LEU A 20 -11.04 -17.30 7.43
CA LEU A 20 -12.41 -17.77 7.20
C LEU A 20 -12.50 -19.23 6.70
N LYS A 21 -11.59 -20.08 7.20
CA LYS A 21 -11.62 -21.54 7.05
C LYS A 21 -11.40 -22.26 8.38
N ASP A 22 -12.33 -22.09 9.33
CA ASP A 22 -12.61 -23.12 10.35
C ASP A 22 -14.00 -23.01 10.99
N ALA A 23 -15.01 -22.64 10.17
CA ALA A 23 -16.42 -22.63 10.57
C ALA A 23 -17.05 -24.05 10.56
N LYS A 24 -16.42 -25.03 11.23
CA LYS A 24 -16.93 -26.40 11.41
C LYS A 24 -17.11 -26.80 12.89
N GLY A 25 -17.27 -25.83 13.79
CA GLY A 25 -17.43 -26.05 15.23
C GLY A 25 -18.88 -26.12 15.75
N PHE A 26 -19.70 -25.09 15.49
CA PHE A 26 -20.96 -24.86 16.22
C PHE A 26 -22.19 -24.70 15.31
N SER A 27 -22.71 -25.82 14.81
CA SER A 27 -24.04 -25.91 14.17
C SER A 27 -24.77 -27.20 14.56
N LYS A 28 -24.93 -27.42 15.88
CA LYS A 28 -25.59 -28.62 16.44
C LYS A 28 -26.67 -28.33 17.50
N TYR A 29 -27.24 -27.12 17.48
CA TYR A 29 -28.38 -26.73 18.34
C TYR A 29 -29.54 -26.13 17.53
N ARG A 30 -29.97 -26.83 16.48
CA ARG A 30 -31.32 -26.71 15.90
C ARG A 30 -31.88 -28.11 15.63
N ALA A 31 -33.20 -28.22 15.71
CA ALA A 31 -33.96 -29.45 15.44
C ALA A 31 -33.60 -30.67 16.30
N ILE A 32 -33.52 -30.52 17.63
CA ILE A 32 -34.02 -31.58 18.53
C ILE A 32 -35.55 -31.47 18.58
N GLN A 33 -36.19 -31.71 17.43
CA GLN A 33 -37.57 -32.23 17.36
C GLN A 33 -37.52 -33.76 17.32
N GLY A 34 -36.58 -34.35 18.05
CA GLY A 34 -36.62 -35.77 18.34
C GLY A 34 -37.89 -36.05 19.13
N ASN A 35 -38.72 -36.97 18.63
CA ASN A 35 -39.84 -37.51 19.39
C ASN A 35 -39.28 -38.17 20.65
N VAL A 36 -39.21 -37.41 21.75
CA VAL A 36 -39.05 -37.97 23.09
C VAL A 36 -40.30 -38.81 23.32
N LYS A 37 -40.18 -40.11 23.03
CA LYS A 37 -41.11 -41.11 23.55
C LYS A 37 -40.99 -41.01 25.07
N VAL A 38 -41.87 -40.21 25.66
CA VAL A 38 -42.16 -40.28 27.09
C VAL A 38 -42.40 -41.76 27.36
N PRO A 39 -41.61 -42.40 28.25
CA PRO A 39 -41.86 -43.80 28.57
C PRO A 39 -43.28 -43.87 29.10
N ASP A 40 -44.15 -44.61 28.42
CA ASP A 40 -45.57 -44.70 28.76
C ASP A 40 -45.69 -45.54 30.03
N LEU A 41 -45.43 -44.89 31.18
CA LEU A 41 -45.39 -45.42 32.53
C LEU A 41 -46.80 -45.75 33.05
N ARG A 42 -47.63 -46.34 32.17
CA ARG A 42 -48.75 -47.20 32.53
C ARG A 42 -48.20 -48.47 33.16
N TYR A 43 -47.72 -48.32 34.39
CA TYR A 43 -47.39 -49.41 35.29
C TYR A 43 -48.68 -50.09 35.73
N THR A 44 -49.32 -50.81 34.79
CA THR A 44 -50.48 -51.64 35.10
C THR A 44 -49.99 -52.71 36.09
N PRO A 45 -50.50 -52.73 37.34
CA PRO A 45 -50.08 -53.74 38.29
C PRO A 45 -50.52 -55.09 37.72
N ARG A 46 -49.55 -55.90 37.29
CA ARG A 46 -49.81 -57.23 36.75
C ARG A 46 -50.07 -58.18 37.91
N TRP A 47 -51.26 -58.04 38.51
CA TRP A 47 -51.79 -58.97 39.50
C TRP A 47 -51.76 -60.37 38.88
N SER A 48 -50.78 -61.17 39.28
CA SER A 48 -50.70 -62.57 38.91
C SER A 48 -51.93 -63.27 39.49
N THR A 49 -52.75 -63.88 38.63
CA THR A 49 -53.89 -64.68 39.08
C THR A 49 -53.36 -65.80 39.97
N ILE A 50 -53.59 -65.68 41.28
CA ILE A 50 -53.39 -66.79 42.21
C ILE A 50 -54.69 -67.57 42.15
N ASP A 51 -54.69 -68.67 41.41
CA ASP A 51 -55.83 -69.58 41.36
C ASP A 51 -55.94 -70.33 42.70
N ILE A 52 -56.57 -69.67 43.68
CA ILE A 52 -56.91 -70.27 44.97
C ILE A 52 -58.03 -71.26 44.71
N VAL A 53 -57.67 -72.53 44.52
CA VAL A 53 -58.61 -73.65 44.49
C VAL A 53 -59.17 -73.84 45.90
N ILE A 54 -60.24 -73.11 46.21
CA ILE A 54 -61.01 -73.29 47.44
C ILE A 54 -61.80 -74.59 47.30
N ASP A 55 -61.34 -75.65 47.95
CA ASP A 55 -62.08 -76.91 48.02
C ASP A 55 -63.33 -76.72 48.90
N THR A 56 -64.48 -76.53 48.25
CA THR A 56 -65.78 -76.34 48.90
C THR A 56 -66.49 -77.65 49.23
N SER A 57 -65.92 -78.81 48.87
CA SER A 57 -66.61 -80.11 48.88
C SER A 57 -67.05 -80.62 50.25
N ASN A 58 -66.44 -80.14 51.34
CA ASN A 58 -66.64 -80.66 52.69
C ASN A 58 -67.24 -79.66 53.70
N PHE A 59 -67.67 -78.46 53.27
CA PHE A 59 -68.15 -77.43 54.20
C PHE A 59 -69.63 -77.61 54.58
N SER A 60 -69.93 -78.52 55.51
CA SER A 60 -71.30 -78.72 56.00
C SER A 60 -71.89 -77.43 56.59
N TYR A 61 -72.99 -76.96 56.01
CA TYR A 61 -73.73 -75.77 56.47
C TYR A 61 -74.20 -75.91 57.94
N GLU A 62 -74.38 -77.14 58.39
CA GLU A 62 -74.84 -77.50 59.74
C GLU A 62 -73.75 -77.33 60.81
N SER A 63 -72.49 -77.09 60.41
CA SER A 63 -71.36 -76.83 61.32
C SER A 63 -71.15 -75.36 61.68
N LEU A 64 -71.70 -74.42 60.88
CA LEU A 64 -71.55 -72.97 61.11
C LEU A 64 -72.21 -72.53 62.43
N LYS A 65 -71.65 -71.51 63.10
CA LYS A 65 -72.33 -70.90 64.25
C LYS A 65 -73.61 -70.17 63.78
N PRO A 66 -74.67 -70.05 64.61
CA PRO A 66 -75.94 -69.45 64.17
C PRO A 66 -75.81 -68.05 63.57
N ARG A 67 -74.91 -67.22 64.10
CA ARG A 67 -74.59 -65.88 63.58
C ARG A 67 -73.99 -65.91 62.17
N ASP A 68 -73.16 -66.91 61.89
CA ASP A 68 -72.45 -67.04 60.61
C ASP A 68 -73.35 -67.64 59.53
N ARG A 69 -74.31 -68.51 59.92
CA ARG A 69 -75.43 -68.93 59.05
C ARG A 69 -76.27 -67.72 58.65
N LEU A 70 -76.79 -66.97 59.63
CA LEU A 70 -77.57 -65.74 59.36
C LEU A 70 -76.84 -64.77 58.43
N LEU A 71 -75.53 -64.55 58.62
CA LEU A 71 -74.74 -63.70 57.73
C LEU A 71 -74.65 -64.27 56.30
N ASN A 72 -74.48 -65.58 56.15
CA ASN A 72 -74.45 -66.24 54.84
C ASN A 72 -75.83 -66.27 54.17
N ASP A 73 -76.91 -66.44 54.93
CA ASP A 73 -78.29 -66.29 54.46
C ASP A 73 -78.55 -64.86 53.96
N TYR A 74 -78.13 -63.82 54.72
CA TYR A 74 -78.22 -62.43 54.26
C TYR A 74 -77.38 -62.16 53.01
N LYS A 75 -76.14 -62.68 52.91
CA LYS A 75 -75.33 -62.60 51.68
C LYS A 75 -76.03 -63.28 50.50
N LEU A 76 -76.62 -64.46 50.70
CA LEU A 76 -77.32 -65.21 49.67
C LEU A 76 -78.60 -64.49 49.22
N VAL A 77 -79.37 -63.92 50.15
CA VAL A 77 -80.56 -63.11 49.86
C VAL A 77 -80.18 -61.84 49.10
N ALA A 78 -79.17 -61.09 49.55
CA ALA A 78 -78.69 -59.88 48.86
C ALA A 78 -78.17 -60.20 47.45
N ARG A 79 -77.40 -61.29 47.30
CA ARG A 79 -76.93 -61.78 45.99
C ARG A 79 -78.08 -62.15 45.06
N LYS A 80 -79.08 -62.90 45.55
CA LYS A 80 -80.28 -63.25 44.78
C LYS A 80 -81.09 -62.01 44.39
N ALA A 81 -81.33 -61.09 45.32
CA ALA A 81 -82.07 -59.86 45.08
C ALA A 81 -81.40 -58.95 44.05
N LEU A 82 -80.07 -58.82 44.09
CA LEU A 82 -79.32 -57.99 43.14
C LEU A 82 -79.21 -58.67 41.76
N ILE A 83 -79.04 -59.99 41.69
CA ILE A 83 -79.13 -60.73 40.43
C ILE A 83 -80.53 -60.61 39.82
N SER A 84 -81.60 -60.75 40.62
CA SER A 84 -82.98 -60.49 40.18
C SER A 84 -83.13 -59.08 39.66
N SER A 85 -82.71 -58.06 40.42
CA SER A 85 -82.77 -56.65 39.99
C SER A 85 -82.09 -56.42 38.63
N ILE A 86 -80.95 -57.08 38.38
CA ILE A 86 -80.28 -57.05 37.06
C ILE A 86 -81.11 -57.77 35.99
N THR A 87 -81.69 -58.94 36.27
CA THR A 87 -82.53 -59.64 35.29
C THR A 87 -83.79 -58.85 34.94
N ASP A 88 -84.40 -58.22 35.93
CA ASP A 88 -85.65 -57.48 35.83
C ASP A 88 -85.41 -56.18 35.02
N LEU A 89 -84.33 -55.46 35.33
CA LEU A 89 -83.89 -54.27 34.57
C LEU A 89 -83.53 -54.61 33.13
N GLU A 90 -82.83 -55.72 32.84
CA GLU A 90 -82.51 -56.11 31.46
C GLU A 90 -83.76 -56.55 30.68
N ILE A 91 -84.74 -57.19 31.33
CA ILE A 91 -86.01 -57.58 30.69
C ILE A 91 -86.84 -56.32 30.38
N MET A 92 -86.93 -55.39 31.33
CA MET A 92 -87.57 -54.08 31.14
C MET A 92 -86.90 -53.24 30.05
N ALA A 93 -85.57 -53.26 29.98
CA ALA A 93 -84.79 -52.58 28.94
C ALA A 93 -85.09 -53.14 27.53
N ASN A 94 -85.22 -54.47 27.42
CA ASN A 94 -85.51 -55.15 26.15
C ASN A 94 -87.02 -55.15 25.79
N LEU A 95 -87.92 -54.79 26.72
CA LEU A 95 -89.37 -54.85 26.54
C LEU A 95 -89.88 -54.14 25.26
N PRO A 96 -89.43 -52.93 24.89
CA PRO A 96 -89.87 -52.28 23.65
C PRO A 96 -89.53 -53.11 22.39
N ILE A 97 -88.35 -53.76 22.38
CA ILE A 97 -87.84 -54.58 21.28
C ILE A 97 -88.60 -55.91 21.18
N LEU A 98 -89.06 -56.45 22.32
CA LEU A 98 -89.87 -57.68 22.38
C LEU A 98 -91.32 -57.45 21.89
N LEU A 99 -91.85 -56.25 22.09
CA LEU A 99 -93.21 -55.86 21.67
C LEU A 99 -93.33 -55.51 20.18
N GLN A 100 -92.23 -55.03 19.57
CA GLN A 100 -92.16 -54.71 18.13
C GLN A 100 -92.69 -55.83 17.23
N ASN A 101 -93.12 -55.45 16.02
CA ASN A 101 -93.63 -56.36 15.00
C ASN A 101 -94.82 -57.25 15.47
N ASN A 102 -95.81 -56.66 16.16
CA ASN A 102 -96.98 -57.35 16.69
C ASN A 102 -96.62 -58.56 17.58
N CYS A 103 -95.64 -58.34 18.48
CA CYS A 103 -95.13 -59.30 19.45
C CYS A 103 -94.62 -60.62 18.81
N LYS A 104 -94.16 -60.59 17.55
CA LYS A 104 -93.67 -61.79 16.82
C LYS A 104 -92.55 -62.54 17.55
N ARG A 105 -91.76 -61.87 18.41
CA ARG A 105 -90.74 -62.51 19.25
C ARG A 105 -91.37 -63.24 20.44
N LEU A 106 -92.23 -62.57 21.22
CA LEU A 106 -92.95 -63.16 22.36
C LEU A 106 -93.83 -64.36 21.95
N LYS A 107 -94.41 -64.34 20.74
CA LYS A 107 -95.17 -65.46 20.13
C LYS A 107 -94.42 -66.79 19.97
N ARG A 108 -93.12 -66.85 20.28
CA ARG A 108 -92.33 -68.10 20.32
C ARG A 108 -92.17 -68.69 21.72
N PHE A 109 -92.52 -67.94 22.77
CA PHE A 109 -92.17 -68.25 24.15
C PHE A 109 -93.35 -68.19 25.13
N PHE A 110 -94.45 -67.54 24.75
CA PHE A 110 -95.61 -67.32 25.60
C PHE A 110 -96.90 -67.75 24.92
N ASN A 111 -97.89 -68.12 25.73
CA ASN A 111 -99.24 -68.41 25.32
C ASN A 111 -99.97 -67.14 24.85
N ARG A 112 -101.04 -67.30 24.06
CA ARG A 112 -101.78 -66.18 23.46
C ARG A 112 -102.31 -65.19 24.52
N GLU A 113 -102.72 -65.70 25.66
CA GLU A 113 -103.28 -64.92 26.78
C GLU A 113 -102.20 -64.12 27.52
N GLU A 114 -101.05 -64.75 27.82
CA GLU A 114 -99.87 -64.09 28.38
C GLU A 114 -99.37 -62.96 27.48
N ILE A 115 -99.36 -63.16 26.16
CA ILE A 115 -98.98 -62.12 25.20
C ILE A 115 -100.00 -60.98 25.17
N GLN A 116 -101.30 -61.28 25.27
CA GLN A 116 -102.34 -60.26 25.38
C GLN A 116 -102.23 -59.49 26.71
N PHE A 117 -101.85 -60.16 27.81
CA PHE A 117 -101.57 -59.53 29.09
C PHE A 117 -100.33 -58.62 29.00
N ILE A 118 -99.16 -59.15 28.62
CA ILE A 118 -97.90 -58.38 28.45
C ILE A 118 -98.13 -57.19 27.51
N LYS A 119 -98.82 -57.39 26.39
CA LYS A 119 -99.15 -56.31 25.46
C LYS A 119 -100.06 -55.25 26.11
N LYS A 120 -101.18 -55.64 26.73
CA LYS A 120 -102.14 -54.71 27.36
C LYS A 120 -101.54 -53.94 28.53
N VAL A 121 -100.65 -54.58 29.30
CA VAL A 121 -99.92 -53.95 30.40
C VAL A 121 -98.88 -52.98 29.86
N ALA A 122 -98.07 -53.39 28.87
CA ALA A 122 -97.11 -52.50 28.26
C ALA A 122 -97.76 -51.32 27.51
N GLU A 123 -98.90 -51.51 26.84
CA GLU A 123 -99.68 -50.42 26.23
C GLU A 123 -100.19 -49.42 27.28
N LYS A 124 -100.48 -49.86 28.52
CA LYS A 124 -100.84 -48.96 29.63
C LYS A 124 -99.65 -48.15 30.17
N TYR A 125 -98.42 -48.63 29.98
CA TYR A 125 -97.18 -47.96 30.44
C TYR A 125 -96.32 -47.40 29.29
N GLN A 126 -96.77 -47.53 28.05
CA GLN A 126 -96.27 -46.74 26.92
C GLN A 126 -96.71 -45.29 27.13
N MET A 127 -95.78 -44.46 27.58
CA MET A 127 -95.95 -43.01 27.40
C MET A 127 -96.15 -42.74 25.90
N PRO A 128 -97.04 -41.81 25.51
CA PRO A 128 -97.17 -41.43 24.12
C PRO A 128 -95.81 -40.92 23.60
N PRO A 129 -95.51 -41.06 22.29
CA PRO A 129 -94.29 -40.55 21.69
C PRO A 129 -94.33 -39.01 21.62
N GLN A 130 -94.22 -38.35 22.78
CA GLN A 130 -93.67 -37.02 22.89
C GLN A 130 -92.25 -37.05 22.32
N GLU A 131 -91.80 -35.95 21.73
CA GLU A 131 -90.46 -35.81 21.16
C GLU A 131 -89.42 -35.65 22.28
N PHE A 132 -89.22 -36.72 23.06
CA PHE A 132 -88.22 -36.81 24.10
C PHE A 132 -86.84 -36.87 23.46
N THR A 133 -86.33 -35.69 23.14
CA THR A 133 -85.07 -35.47 22.45
C THR A 133 -83.92 -35.80 23.41
N TRP A 134 -83.46 -37.05 23.37
CA TRP A 134 -82.28 -37.54 24.11
C TRP A 134 -80.95 -36.83 23.75
N GLY A 135 -80.99 -35.80 22.90
CA GLY A 135 -79.88 -34.88 22.62
C GLY A 135 -79.99 -33.59 23.45
N LYS A 136 -79.21 -33.51 24.54
CA LYS A 136 -79.16 -32.43 25.55
C LYS A 136 -80.23 -32.53 26.65
N VAL A 137 -79.93 -33.31 27.69
CA VAL A 137 -80.32 -32.90 29.06
C VAL A 137 -79.68 -31.53 29.31
N PRO A 138 -80.44 -30.48 29.68
CA PRO A 138 -79.85 -29.18 29.99
C PRO A 138 -78.82 -29.30 31.12
N ARG A 139 -77.67 -28.64 30.99
CA ARG A 139 -76.64 -28.66 32.06
C ARG A 139 -77.16 -28.07 33.37
N GLU A 140 -78.17 -27.21 33.30
CA GLU A 140 -78.93 -26.68 34.43
C GLU A 140 -79.68 -27.76 35.21
N THR A 141 -80.21 -28.81 34.55
CA THR A 141 -80.83 -29.94 35.25
C THR A 141 -79.79 -30.74 36.05
N ILE A 142 -78.54 -30.81 35.57
CA ILE A 142 -77.41 -31.43 36.27
C ILE A 142 -76.88 -30.54 37.40
N ALA A 143 -76.99 -29.21 37.28
CA ALA A 143 -76.76 -28.29 38.39
C ALA A 143 -77.83 -28.46 39.48
N ASN A 144 -79.11 -28.51 39.10
CA ASN A 144 -80.24 -28.69 40.02
C ASN A 144 -80.23 -30.07 40.70
N LEU A 145 -79.67 -31.10 40.06
CA LEU A 145 -79.42 -32.41 40.69
C LEU A 145 -78.56 -32.32 41.96
N LYS A 146 -77.69 -31.31 42.10
CA LYS A 146 -76.93 -31.08 43.35
C LYS A 146 -77.80 -30.58 44.52
N HIS A 147 -79.00 -30.06 44.25
CA HIS A 147 -79.96 -29.69 45.30
C HIS A 147 -80.85 -30.85 45.77
N ILE A 148 -80.74 -32.06 45.17
CA ILE A 148 -81.39 -33.28 45.67
C ILE A 148 -80.59 -33.89 46.86
N GLN A 149 -80.14 -33.03 47.78
CA GLN A 149 -79.96 -33.40 49.19
C GLN A 149 -81.25 -33.16 49.99
N ALA A 150 -82.24 -32.48 49.41
CA ALA A 150 -83.58 -32.34 49.97
C ALA A 150 -84.55 -33.44 49.49
N LEU A 151 -84.13 -34.71 49.58
CA LEU A 151 -85.08 -35.84 49.68
C LEU A 151 -85.78 -35.78 51.05
N LYS A 152 -86.68 -34.80 51.20
CA LYS A 152 -87.78 -34.91 52.15
C LYS A 152 -88.54 -36.18 51.81
N GLU A 153 -88.94 -36.92 52.83
CA GLU A 153 -89.71 -38.15 52.70
C GLU A 153 -90.90 -37.93 51.74
N PRO A 154 -91.09 -38.78 50.70
CA PRO A 154 -92.26 -38.70 49.85
C PRO A 154 -93.50 -39.06 50.67
N LYS A 155 -94.19 -38.03 51.17
CA LYS A 155 -95.37 -38.20 52.03
C LYS A 155 -96.51 -38.87 51.26
N GLY A 156 -96.89 -40.07 51.69
CA GLY A 156 -98.16 -40.72 51.36
C GLY A 156 -98.15 -41.63 50.12
N GLU A 157 -97.37 -41.31 49.09
CA GLU A 157 -97.29 -42.13 47.88
C GLU A 157 -95.89 -42.73 47.69
N SER A 158 -95.69 -43.90 48.28
CA SER A 158 -94.66 -44.82 47.78
C SER A 158 -94.96 -45.13 46.32
N THR A 159 -93.94 -45.14 45.45
CA THR A 159 -94.06 -45.62 44.07
C THR A 159 -94.28 -47.12 44.04
N ILE A 160 -95.53 -47.53 44.32
CA ILE A 160 -95.99 -48.91 44.18
C ILE A 160 -95.78 -49.29 42.73
N ILE A 161 -94.75 -50.10 42.48
CA ILE A 161 -94.59 -50.81 41.20
C ILE A 161 -95.90 -51.56 41.01
N SER A 162 -96.68 -51.13 40.03
CA SER A 162 -98.03 -51.63 39.78
C SER A 162 -98.00 -53.16 39.85
N PRO A 163 -98.78 -53.83 40.71
CA PRO A 163 -98.67 -55.27 40.89
C PRO A 163 -98.89 -56.03 39.58
N VAL A 164 -99.65 -55.43 38.65
CA VAL A 164 -99.84 -55.90 37.28
C VAL A 164 -98.55 -55.84 36.44
N MET A 165 -97.75 -54.78 36.60
CA MET A 165 -96.43 -54.63 35.96
C MET A 165 -95.40 -55.55 36.61
N SER A 166 -95.42 -55.68 37.94
CA SER A 166 -94.58 -56.64 38.68
C SER A 166 -94.84 -58.07 38.21
N LYS A 167 -96.11 -58.49 38.13
CA LYS A 167 -96.52 -59.80 37.60
C LYS A 167 -96.14 -59.99 36.13
N MET A 168 -96.15 -58.92 35.32
CA MET A 168 -95.71 -58.97 33.92
C MET A 168 -94.19 -59.22 33.82
N VAL A 169 -93.38 -58.55 34.64
CA VAL A 169 -91.92 -58.81 34.71
C VAL A 169 -91.66 -60.22 35.21
N GLU A 170 -92.36 -60.68 36.26
CA GLU A 170 -92.27 -62.03 36.83
C GLU A 170 -92.57 -63.13 35.79
N ILE A 171 -93.66 -62.99 35.02
CA ILE A 171 -93.99 -63.88 33.90
C ILE A 171 -92.85 -63.90 32.85
N MET A 172 -92.17 -62.77 32.64
CA MET A 172 -91.05 -62.66 31.70
C MET A 172 -89.69 -63.12 32.27
N THR A 173 -89.48 -63.12 33.58
CA THR A 173 -88.27 -63.64 34.24
C THR A 173 -88.30 -65.16 34.32
N ASP A 174 -89.45 -65.73 34.65
CA ASP A 174 -89.64 -67.17 34.82
C ASP A 174 -89.50 -67.93 33.48
N ASN A 175 -89.67 -67.21 32.36
CA ASN A 175 -89.48 -67.75 31.02
C ASN A 175 -87.98 -67.92 30.69
N TYR A 176 -87.44 -69.09 31.04
CA TYR A 176 -86.05 -69.47 30.78
C TYR A 176 -85.60 -69.19 29.34
N CYS A 177 -86.46 -69.39 28.33
CA CYS A 177 -86.15 -69.15 26.93
C CYS A 177 -85.92 -67.66 26.59
N LEU A 178 -86.63 -66.72 27.25
CA LEU A 178 -86.31 -65.29 27.14
C LEU A 178 -84.93 -64.98 27.70
N SER A 179 -84.56 -65.58 28.84
CA SER A 179 -83.27 -65.30 29.50
C SER A 179 -82.07 -65.57 28.58
N VAL A 180 -82.14 -66.63 27.76
CA VAL A 180 -81.11 -66.98 26.78
C VAL A 180 -81.09 -66.00 25.60
N GLN A 181 -82.26 -65.59 25.08
CA GLN A 181 -82.32 -64.61 23.98
C GLN A 181 -81.92 -63.20 24.41
N ARG A 182 -82.12 -62.82 25.68
CA ARG A 182 -81.77 -61.51 26.24
C ARG A 182 -80.30 -61.16 26.05
N ASN A 183 -79.42 -62.13 26.29
CA ASN A 183 -77.97 -61.98 26.11
C ASN A 183 -77.58 -61.66 24.64
N GLN A 184 -78.38 -62.09 23.66
CA GLN A 184 -78.20 -61.75 22.24
C GLN A 184 -78.83 -60.39 21.88
N ALA A 185 -79.84 -59.95 22.62
CA ALA A 185 -80.57 -58.71 22.40
C ALA A 185 -79.90 -57.47 23.02
N ASN A 186 -79.06 -57.63 24.05
CA ASN A 186 -78.40 -56.53 24.77
C ASN A 186 -77.56 -55.59 23.87
N ASN A 187 -77.15 -56.02 22.68
CA ASN A 187 -76.50 -55.20 21.64
C ASN A 187 -77.41 -54.09 21.06
N PHE A 188 -78.73 -54.15 21.26
CA PHE A 188 -79.71 -53.21 20.73
C PHE A 188 -80.29 -52.26 21.80
N LEU A 189 -79.79 -52.32 23.04
CA LEU A 189 -80.23 -51.43 24.12
C LEU A 189 -79.65 -50.01 23.98
N LEU A 190 -80.39 -49.03 24.52
CA LEU A 190 -79.93 -47.65 24.66
C LEU A 190 -78.61 -47.62 25.45
N LYS A 191 -77.69 -46.75 25.03
CA LYS A 191 -76.32 -46.66 25.57
C LYS A 191 -76.32 -46.38 27.08
N GLU A 192 -77.25 -45.54 27.51
CA GLU A 192 -77.46 -45.10 28.90
C GLU A 192 -77.90 -46.28 29.78
N VAL A 193 -78.75 -47.15 29.24
CA VAL A 193 -79.23 -48.36 29.93
C VAL A 193 -78.12 -49.41 29.97
N ASN A 194 -77.36 -49.58 28.89
CA ASN A 194 -76.16 -50.43 28.88
C ASN A 194 -75.08 -49.94 29.87
N VAL A 195 -74.93 -48.63 30.09
CA VAL A 195 -74.05 -48.07 31.15
C VAL A 195 -74.61 -48.38 32.55
N LEU A 196 -75.92 -48.21 32.79
CA LEU A 196 -76.54 -48.57 34.07
C LEU A 196 -76.40 -50.07 34.38
N LEU A 197 -76.61 -50.92 33.39
CA LEU A 197 -76.43 -52.37 33.50
C LEU A 197 -74.96 -52.76 33.72
N GLY A 198 -74.02 -52.03 33.11
CA GLY A 198 -72.59 -52.12 33.44
C GLY A 198 -72.35 -51.84 34.92
N LEU A 199 -72.76 -50.66 35.40
CA LEU A 199 -72.59 -50.26 36.80
C LEU A 199 -73.27 -51.21 37.80
N MET A 200 -74.41 -51.81 37.45
CA MET A 200 -75.06 -52.82 38.28
C MET A 200 -74.30 -54.16 38.30
N ARG A 201 -73.63 -54.54 37.21
CA ARG A 201 -72.72 -55.71 37.18
C ARG A 201 -71.40 -55.42 37.90
N ASP A 202 -70.84 -54.22 37.75
CA ASP A 202 -69.69 -53.77 38.54
C ASP A 202 -70.03 -53.81 40.05
N LEU A 203 -71.22 -53.34 40.43
CA LEU A 203 -71.73 -53.42 41.80
C LEU A 203 -71.95 -54.87 42.27
N LYS A 204 -72.48 -55.76 41.40
CA LYS A 204 -72.57 -57.20 41.69
C LYS A 204 -71.19 -57.76 42.01
N ASP A 205 -70.20 -57.49 41.18
CA ASP A 205 -68.88 -58.12 41.27
C ASP A 205 -68.07 -57.54 42.45
N ILE A 206 -68.21 -56.24 42.73
CA ILE A 206 -67.73 -55.60 43.97
C ILE A 206 -68.43 -56.21 45.20
N MET A 207 -69.74 -56.46 45.14
CA MET A 207 -70.48 -57.07 46.25
C MET A 207 -70.08 -58.53 46.47
N GLU A 208 -69.90 -59.33 45.41
CA GLU A 208 -69.41 -60.71 45.49
C GLU A 208 -67.97 -60.76 46.03
N TYR A 209 -67.09 -59.86 45.59
CA TYR A 209 -65.75 -59.69 46.15
C TYR A 209 -65.79 -59.35 47.65
N ASN A 210 -66.59 -58.36 48.05
CA ASN A 210 -66.74 -57.95 49.46
C ASN A 210 -67.44 -59.03 50.32
N PHE A 211 -68.33 -59.85 49.74
CA PHE A 211 -68.97 -60.96 50.45
C PHE A 211 -68.06 -62.17 50.61
N ASN A 212 -67.12 -62.38 49.70
CA ASN A 212 -66.10 -63.42 49.79
C ASN A 212 -64.90 -62.99 50.66
N MET A 213 -64.67 -61.68 50.82
CA MET A 213 -63.57 -61.14 51.61
C MET A 213 -63.67 -61.49 53.10
N SER A 214 -62.58 -62.01 53.66
CA SER A 214 -62.43 -62.20 55.09
C SER A 214 -62.16 -60.88 55.82
N ALA A 215 -62.62 -60.73 57.06
CA ALA A 215 -62.32 -59.57 57.91
C ALA A 215 -60.80 -59.39 58.16
N THR A 216 -60.00 -60.46 58.05
CA THR A 216 -58.53 -60.37 58.14
C THR A 216 -57.90 -59.83 56.85
N GLU A 217 -58.53 -60.06 55.69
CA GLU A 217 -58.11 -59.55 54.39
C GLU A 217 -58.55 -58.11 54.20
N GLU A 218 -59.77 -57.76 54.60
CA GLU A 218 -60.25 -56.38 54.61
C GLU A 218 -59.33 -55.48 55.46
N ARG A 219 -58.87 -55.98 56.62
CA ARG A 219 -57.88 -55.28 57.46
C ARG A 219 -56.53 -55.11 56.77
N LYS A 220 -56.03 -56.12 56.04
CA LYS A 220 -54.80 -56.00 55.22
C LYS A 220 -55.00 -54.96 54.11
N ASN A 221 -56.11 -55.02 53.38
CA ASN A 221 -56.43 -54.11 52.28
C ASN A 221 -56.57 -52.66 52.75
N ARG A 222 -57.19 -52.41 53.92
CA ARG A 222 -57.22 -51.09 54.56
C ARG A 222 -55.82 -50.57 54.93
N ILE A 223 -54.92 -51.43 55.40
CA ILE A 223 -53.51 -51.05 55.69
C ILE A 223 -52.77 -50.68 54.40
N ILE A 224 -52.89 -51.50 53.35
CA ILE A 224 -52.29 -51.24 52.03
C ILE A 224 -52.82 -49.93 51.44
N TYR A 225 -54.15 -49.73 51.44
CA TYR A 225 -54.78 -48.51 50.95
C TYR A 225 -54.31 -47.27 51.72
N ASN A 226 -54.29 -47.31 53.05
CA ASN A 226 -53.81 -46.19 53.87
C ASN A 226 -52.31 -45.91 53.66
N SER A 227 -51.50 -46.93 53.35
CA SER A 227 -50.10 -46.75 52.96
C SER A 227 -49.97 -46.08 51.59
N ALA A 228 -50.75 -46.53 50.60
CA ALA A 228 -50.79 -45.94 49.26
C ALA A 228 -51.29 -44.49 49.28
N VAL A 229 -52.30 -44.16 50.09
CA VAL A 229 -52.78 -42.78 50.29
C VAL A 229 -51.68 -41.89 50.90
N LYS A 230 -50.90 -42.40 51.87
CA LYS A 230 -49.75 -41.67 52.43
C LYS A 230 -48.65 -41.43 51.38
N GLN A 231 -48.26 -42.47 50.64
CA GLN A 231 -47.30 -42.37 49.54
C GLN A 231 -47.77 -41.40 48.44
N PHE A 232 -49.06 -41.41 48.11
CA PHE A 232 -49.63 -40.46 47.16
C PHE A 232 -49.62 -39.02 47.70
N SER A 233 -49.84 -38.82 49.00
CA SER A 233 -49.73 -37.48 49.60
C SER A 233 -48.32 -36.92 49.59
N SER A 234 -47.28 -37.73 49.87
CA SER A 234 -45.89 -37.28 49.78
C SER A 234 -45.45 -37.07 48.33
N LEU A 235 -45.82 -37.97 47.40
CA LEU A 235 -45.57 -37.78 45.96
C LEU A 235 -46.23 -36.51 45.41
N LYS A 236 -47.41 -36.14 45.92
CA LYS A 236 -48.08 -34.89 45.56
C LYS A 236 -47.31 -33.66 46.06
N GLU A 237 -46.81 -33.70 47.29
CA GLU A 237 -45.98 -32.64 47.88
C GLU A 237 -44.64 -32.49 47.14
N GLU A 238 -43.95 -33.61 46.86
CA GLU A 238 -42.76 -33.67 46.01
C GLU A 238 -43.03 -33.08 44.62
N PHE A 239 -44.16 -33.43 43.99
CA PHE A 239 -44.54 -32.87 42.68
C PHE A 239 -44.81 -31.36 42.74
N GLN A 240 -45.42 -30.86 43.82
CA GLN A 240 -45.61 -29.42 44.01
C GLN A 240 -44.27 -28.69 44.18
N ASN A 241 -43.35 -29.24 44.98
CA ASN A 241 -42.00 -28.69 45.19
C ASN A 241 -41.12 -28.76 43.92
N LEU A 242 -41.31 -29.78 43.08
CA LEU A 242 -40.69 -29.84 41.75
C LEU A 242 -41.31 -28.83 40.78
N SER A 243 -42.63 -28.57 40.86
CA SER A 243 -43.29 -27.55 40.04
C SER A 243 -42.80 -26.14 40.39
N THR A 244 -42.74 -25.78 41.68
CA THR A 244 -42.25 -24.45 42.12
C THR A 244 -40.79 -24.24 41.75
N THR A 245 -39.91 -25.21 42.00
CA THR A 245 -38.48 -25.08 41.62
C THR A 245 -38.25 -25.07 40.10
N ILE A 246 -39.16 -25.60 39.28
CA ILE A 246 -39.18 -25.42 37.82
C ILE A 246 -39.61 -23.99 37.45
N GLU A 247 -40.60 -23.42 38.13
CA GLU A 247 -41.10 -22.06 37.90
C GLU A 247 -40.09 -21.00 38.34
N GLU A 248 -39.45 -21.15 39.50
CA GLU A 248 -38.34 -20.31 39.96
C GLU A 248 -37.19 -20.28 38.94
N LYS A 249 -36.74 -21.47 38.49
CA LYS A 249 -35.69 -21.58 37.47
C LYS A 249 -36.11 -20.95 36.15
N ARG A 250 -37.36 -21.12 35.71
CA ARG A 250 -37.91 -20.41 34.54
C ARG A 250 -37.86 -18.89 34.72
N GLY A 251 -38.23 -18.37 35.90
CA GLY A 251 -38.12 -16.95 36.24
C GLY A 251 -36.70 -16.41 36.12
N ILE A 252 -35.73 -17.10 36.74
CA ILE A 252 -34.29 -16.75 36.66
C ILE A 252 -33.80 -16.78 35.21
N PHE A 253 -34.14 -17.81 34.43
CA PHE A 253 -33.78 -17.89 33.01
C PHE A 253 -34.41 -16.78 32.17
N LEU A 254 -35.67 -16.41 32.42
CA LEU A 254 -36.33 -15.30 31.73
C LEU A 254 -35.63 -13.97 32.03
N ILE A 255 -35.29 -13.69 33.29
CA ILE A 255 -34.53 -12.50 33.69
C ILE A 255 -33.18 -12.46 32.96
N ALA A 256 -32.41 -13.56 32.99
CA ALA A 256 -31.13 -13.66 32.29
C ALA A 256 -31.27 -13.41 30.77
N ILE A 257 -32.29 -14.00 30.12
CA ILE A 257 -32.61 -13.78 28.70
C ILE A 257 -32.96 -12.31 28.43
N THR A 258 -33.70 -11.63 29.31
CA THR A 258 -33.99 -10.19 29.14
C THR A 258 -32.76 -9.30 29.30
N ASN A 259 -31.83 -9.66 30.19
CA ASN A 259 -30.61 -8.89 30.40
C ASN A 259 -29.62 -9.03 29.23
N GLU A 260 -29.39 -10.25 28.74
CA GLU A 260 -28.56 -10.44 27.53
C GLU A 260 -29.23 -9.84 26.28
N LYS A 261 -30.57 -9.84 26.16
CA LYS A 261 -31.26 -9.12 25.08
C LYS A 261 -31.01 -7.61 25.11
N LYS A 262 -31.06 -6.97 26.28
CA LYS A 262 -30.72 -5.54 26.44
C LYS A 262 -29.28 -5.29 26.02
N LYS A 263 -28.33 -6.03 26.58
CA LYS A 263 -26.89 -5.94 26.25
C LYS A 263 -26.59 -6.12 24.75
N ILE A 264 -27.31 -7.02 24.06
CA ILE A 264 -27.22 -7.16 22.60
C ILE A 264 -27.76 -5.90 21.88
N GLN A 265 -28.87 -5.33 22.34
CA GLN A 265 -29.43 -4.09 21.80
C GLN A 265 -28.49 -2.89 22.02
N ASP A 266 -27.90 -2.77 23.21
CA ASP A 266 -26.94 -1.72 23.56
C ASP A 266 -25.69 -1.78 22.64
N LEU A 267 -25.12 -2.98 22.46
CA LEU A 267 -23.97 -3.22 21.56
C LEU A 267 -24.30 -2.98 20.08
N LEU A 268 -25.55 -3.23 19.64
CA LEU A 268 -25.99 -2.90 18.29
C LEU A 268 -26.09 -1.38 18.08
N GLN A 269 -26.59 -0.64 19.08
CA GLN A 269 -26.66 0.81 19.04
C GLN A 269 -25.27 1.47 19.11
N GLU A 270 -24.35 0.94 19.93
CA GLU A 270 -22.95 1.36 19.95
C GLU A 270 -22.28 1.15 18.59
N LYS A 271 -22.46 -0.04 17.98
CA LYS A 271 -21.95 -0.35 16.64
C LYS A 271 -22.51 0.61 15.58
N GLU A 272 -23.79 0.96 15.63
CA GLU A 272 -24.38 1.94 14.70
C GLU A 272 -23.78 3.34 14.90
N ASN A 273 -23.61 3.78 16.14
CA ASN A 273 -23.01 5.08 16.46
C ASN A 273 -21.55 5.18 16.03
N LEU A 274 -20.75 4.13 16.26
CA LEU A 274 -19.39 4.02 15.72
C LEU A 274 -19.37 4.01 14.19
N GLY A 275 -20.33 3.33 13.56
CA GLY A 275 -20.53 3.31 12.11
C GLY A 275 -21.06 4.60 11.48
N LYS A 276 -21.51 5.57 12.29
CA LYS A 276 -21.81 6.96 11.89
C LYS A 276 -20.57 7.83 12.04
N LYS A 277 -19.99 7.88 13.25
CA LYS A 277 -18.74 8.63 13.53
C LYS A 277 -17.64 8.32 12.53
N THR A 278 -17.32 7.05 12.31
CA THR A 278 -16.27 6.67 11.34
C THR A 278 -16.55 7.10 9.91
N LYS A 279 -17.80 7.33 9.50
CA LYS A 279 -18.13 7.92 8.18
C LYS A 279 -17.98 9.44 8.19
N GLU A 280 -18.37 10.09 9.28
CA GLU A 280 -18.19 11.53 9.51
C GLU A 280 -16.69 11.88 9.54
N ASP A 281 -15.89 11.12 10.31
CA ASP A 281 -14.43 11.22 10.40
C ASP A 281 -13.76 11.03 9.02
N ILE A 282 -14.17 10.01 8.26
CA ILE A 282 -13.63 9.74 6.91
C ILE A 282 -14.03 10.86 5.93
N ALA A 283 -15.28 11.32 5.95
CA ALA A 283 -15.73 12.39 5.09
C ALA A 283 -14.98 13.70 5.38
N GLN A 284 -14.82 14.05 6.66
CA GLN A 284 -14.05 15.23 7.08
C GLN A 284 -12.56 15.11 6.71
N TYR A 285 -11.96 13.92 6.86
CA TYR A 285 -10.58 13.70 6.43
C TYR A 285 -10.40 13.86 4.92
N VAL A 286 -11.34 13.34 4.11
CA VAL A 286 -11.33 13.52 2.65
C VAL A 286 -11.46 15.01 2.29
N THR A 287 -12.46 15.73 2.81
CA THR A 287 -12.62 17.16 2.49
C THR A 287 -11.43 18.01 2.91
N ASN A 288 -10.83 17.71 4.08
CA ASN A 288 -9.63 18.41 4.54
C ASN A 288 -8.41 18.11 3.65
N SER A 289 -8.29 16.87 3.16
CA SER A 289 -7.23 16.48 2.23
C SER A 289 -7.43 17.09 0.84
N GLU A 290 -8.68 17.21 0.37
CA GLU A 290 -9.00 17.84 -0.92
C GLU A 290 -8.73 19.35 -0.90
N VAL A 291 -9.04 20.04 0.22
CA VAL A 291 -8.68 21.45 0.41
C VAL A 291 -7.17 21.63 0.44
N ALA A 292 -6.44 20.84 1.25
CA ALA A 292 -4.98 20.93 1.31
C ALA A 292 -4.30 20.66 -0.05
N MET A 293 -4.79 19.67 -0.81
CA MET A 293 -4.30 19.41 -2.17
C MET A 293 -4.63 20.53 -3.16
N MET A 294 -5.74 21.26 -2.97
CA MET A 294 -6.09 22.42 -3.78
C MET A 294 -5.18 23.61 -3.45
N ASP A 295 -4.91 23.87 -2.16
CA ASP A 295 -3.99 24.91 -1.72
C ASP A 295 -2.55 24.64 -2.20
N ASP A 296 -2.03 23.41 -2.02
CA ASP A 296 -0.74 22.95 -2.56
C ASP A 296 -0.66 23.14 -4.09
N SER A 297 -1.75 22.85 -4.81
CA SER A 297 -1.80 23.01 -6.27
C SER A 297 -1.83 24.48 -6.70
N ILE A 298 -2.41 25.37 -5.90
CA ILE A 298 -2.38 26.82 -6.15
C ILE A 298 -0.97 27.35 -5.90
N GLU A 299 -0.35 27.02 -4.76
CA GLU A 299 1.03 27.45 -4.45
C GLU A 299 2.02 26.92 -5.50
N SER A 300 1.86 25.68 -5.95
CA SER A 300 2.67 25.10 -7.02
C SER A 300 2.53 25.87 -8.34
N HIS A 301 1.32 26.33 -8.70
CA HIS A 301 1.11 27.15 -9.90
C HIS A 301 1.65 28.58 -9.76
N GLU A 302 1.54 29.19 -8.58
CA GLU A 302 2.13 30.51 -8.32
C GLU A 302 3.67 30.45 -8.36
N ASN A 303 4.27 29.43 -7.72
CA ASN A 303 5.70 29.16 -7.81
C ASN A 303 6.16 28.89 -9.26
N GLN A 304 5.40 28.12 -10.05
CA GLN A 304 5.67 27.93 -11.47
C GLN A 304 5.57 29.24 -12.27
N SER A 305 4.61 30.11 -11.95
CA SER A 305 4.47 31.45 -12.54
C SER A 305 5.65 32.36 -12.19
N ALA A 306 6.14 32.32 -10.94
CA ALA A 306 7.29 33.07 -10.49
C ALA A 306 8.60 32.58 -11.15
N LEU A 307 8.82 31.27 -11.20
CA LEU A 307 10.01 30.67 -11.83
C LEU A 307 10.06 30.92 -13.34
N THR A 308 8.92 30.84 -14.05
CA THR A 308 8.87 31.14 -15.49
C THR A 308 9.12 32.62 -15.79
N LYS A 309 8.61 33.55 -14.96
CA LYS A 309 8.94 34.98 -15.04
C LYS A 309 10.43 35.24 -14.77
N SER A 310 11.01 34.60 -13.75
CA SER A 310 12.42 34.72 -13.40
C SER A 310 13.34 34.20 -14.52
N ALA A 311 13.01 33.04 -15.10
CA ALA A 311 13.74 32.49 -16.24
C ALA A 311 13.65 33.41 -17.48
N ALA A 312 12.46 33.92 -17.80
CA ALA A 312 12.27 34.87 -18.90
C ALA A 312 13.11 36.15 -18.70
N PHE A 313 13.11 36.71 -17.49
CA PHE A 313 13.94 37.86 -17.12
C PHE A 313 15.43 37.57 -17.33
N ALA A 314 15.95 36.48 -16.78
CA ALA A 314 17.35 36.07 -16.92
C ALA A 314 17.77 35.84 -18.39
N THR A 315 16.89 35.26 -19.22
CA THR A 315 17.18 35.11 -20.66
C THR A 315 17.27 36.46 -21.39
N ASN A 316 16.44 37.44 -21.02
CA ASN A 316 16.48 38.78 -21.61
C ASN A 316 17.72 39.57 -21.17
N GLU A 317 18.14 39.46 -19.91
CA GLU A 317 19.41 40.01 -19.44
C GLU A 317 20.60 39.38 -20.17
N TYR A 318 20.63 38.05 -20.29
CA TYR A 318 21.68 37.34 -21.02
C TYR A 318 21.75 37.76 -22.50
N GLU A 319 20.61 37.86 -23.19
CA GLU A 319 20.55 38.37 -24.55
C GLU A 319 21.05 39.80 -24.66
N THR A 320 20.68 40.68 -23.72
CA THR A 320 21.09 42.07 -23.69
C THR A 320 22.59 42.21 -23.47
N LEU A 321 23.16 41.43 -22.53
CA LEU A 321 24.60 41.34 -22.30
C LEU A 321 25.34 40.82 -23.54
N ARG A 322 24.83 39.78 -24.19
CA ARG A 322 25.37 39.23 -25.45
C ARG A 322 25.36 40.27 -26.57
N LYS A 323 24.24 40.99 -26.76
CA LYS A 323 24.10 42.08 -27.74
C LYS A 323 25.08 43.23 -27.47
N ASN A 324 25.34 43.55 -26.21
CA ASN A 324 26.31 44.58 -25.81
C ASN A 324 27.76 44.13 -26.01
N ASN A 325 28.09 42.87 -25.69
CA ASN A 325 29.42 42.31 -25.90
C ASN A 325 29.77 42.23 -27.39
N LEU A 326 28.84 41.82 -28.26
CA LEU A 326 29.04 41.82 -29.71
C LEU A 326 29.32 43.23 -30.26
N LYS A 327 28.56 44.25 -29.81
CA LYS A 327 28.83 45.66 -30.17
C LYS A 327 30.21 46.14 -29.69
N ARG A 328 30.64 45.72 -28.50
CA ARG A 328 31.99 46.01 -27.98
C ARG A 328 33.07 45.34 -28.82
N GLU A 329 32.89 44.08 -29.18
CA GLU A 329 33.81 43.30 -30.03
C GLU A 329 33.94 43.92 -31.44
N GLU A 330 32.83 44.27 -32.09
CA GLU A 330 32.84 45.03 -33.34
C GLU A 330 33.58 46.36 -33.20
N GLY A 331 33.33 47.10 -32.10
CA GLY A 331 34.00 48.35 -31.80
C GLY A 331 35.52 48.20 -31.62
N LEU A 332 35.97 47.08 -31.05
CA LEU A 332 37.39 46.73 -30.95
C LEU A 332 37.97 46.31 -32.31
N LYS A 333 37.29 45.45 -33.08
CA LYS A 333 37.71 45.09 -34.46
C LYS A 333 37.85 46.33 -35.36
N LYS A 334 36.91 47.27 -35.28
CA LYS A 334 36.96 48.58 -35.98
C LYS A 334 38.09 49.50 -35.48
N LYS A 335 38.62 49.29 -34.26
CA LYS A 335 39.83 49.98 -33.77
C LYS A 335 41.10 49.27 -34.24
N CYS A 336 41.19 47.95 -34.14
CA CYS A 336 42.34 47.16 -34.62
C CYS A 336 42.58 47.41 -36.11
N SER A 337 41.55 47.27 -36.95
CA SER A 337 41.63 47.53 -38.40
C SER A 337 42.10 48.96 -38.74
N LYS A 338 41.76 49.97 -37.93
CA LYS A 338 42.31 51.34 -38.09
C LYS A 338 43.79 51.41 -37.75
N VAL A 339 44.23 50.76 -36.66
CA VAL A 339 45.65 50.71 -36.26
C VAL A 339 46.47 49.93 -37.29
N GLU A 340 45.97 48.77 -37.74
CA GLU A 340 46.54 47.97 -38.83
C GLU A 340 46.70 48.80 -40.12
N THR A 341 45.69 49.59 -40.49
CA THR A 341 45.76 50.49 -41.66
C THR A 341 46.81 51.60 -41.48
N VAL A 342 46.93 52.19 -40.27
CA VAL A 342 47.96 53.19 -39.98
C VAL A 342 49.37 52.58 -40.02
N LEU A 343 49.55 51.38 -39.45
CA LEU A 343 50.82 50.66 -39.49
C LEU A 343 51.21 50.26 -40.92
N ALA A 344 50.27 49.79 -41.74
CA ALA A 344 50.50 49.51 -43.16
C ALA A 344 50.89 50.78 -43.93
N ASN A 345 50.26 51.92 -43.64
CA ASN A 345 50.64 53.21 -44.23
C ASN A 345 52.05 53.67 -43.77
N TRP A 346 52.42 53.44 -42.52
CA TRP A 346 53.77 53.72 -42.02
C TRP A 346 54.82 52.80 -42.67
N LEU A 347 54.51 51.51 -42.86
CA LEU A 347 55.36 50.57 -43.59
C LEU A 347 55.58 51.04 -45.03
N ASN A 348 54.50 51.35 -45.76
CA ASN A 348 54.59 51.87 -47.13
C ASN A 348 55.40 53.18 -47.23
N LEU A 349 55.29 54.07 -46.24
CA LEU A 349 56.09 55.30 -46.17
C LEU A 349 57.58 54.99 -45.91
N TYR A 350 57.88 54.05 -45.02
CA TYR A 350 59.24 53.59 -44.76
C TYR A 350 59.87 52.94 -45.99
N ASP A 351 59.18 51.98 -46.61
CA ASP A 351 59.65 51.26 -47.80
C ASP A 351 59.88 52.20 -49.00
N THR A 352 59.03 53.23 -49.16
CA THR A 352 59.20 54.22 -50.23
C THR A 352 60.27 55.27 -49.93
N ASP A 353 60.57 55.58 -48.66
CA ASP A 353 61.69 56.45 -48.30
C ASP A 353 63.03 55.71 -48.38
N VAL A 354 63.10 54.46 -47.88
CA VAL A 354 64.25 53.57 -48.06
C VAL A 354 64.50 53.31 -49.55
N GLY A 355 63.46 53.13 -50.36
CA GLY A 355 63.57 53.01 -51.82
C GLY A 355 64.20 54.25 -52.47
N LYS A 356 63.76 55.47 -52.09
CA LYS A 356 64.37 56.72 -52.57
C LYS A 356 65.82 56.87 -52.10
N LYS A 357 66.10 56.64 -50.81
CA LYS A 357 67.44 56.74 -50.23
C LYS A 357 68.41 55.74 -50.85
N ARG A 358 67.93 54.56 -51.24
CA ARG A 358 68.69 53.58 -52.02
C ARG A 358 68.99 54.09 -53.43
N LEU A 359 68.01 54.63 -54.15
CA LEU A 359 68.23 55.23 -55.48
C LEU A 359 69.16 56.43 -55.42
N GLU A 360 69.03 57.31 -54.43
CA GLU A 360 69.97 58.43 -54.17
C GLU A 360 71.40 57.92 -53.92
N TYR A 361 71.55 56.80 -53.18
CA TYR A 361 72.84 56.19 -52.91
C TYR A 361 73.44 55.50 -54.16
N GLU A 362 72.64 54.78 -54.94
CA GLU A 362 73.05 54.18 -56.21
C GLU A 362 73.46 55.27 -57.21
N GLU A 363 72.66 56.35 -57.36
CA GLU A 363 73.03 57.54 -58.14
C GLU A 363 74.34 58.21 -57.69
N LEU A 364 74.57 58.33 -56.37
CA LEU A 364 75.80 58.93 -55.84
C LEU A 364 77.00 58.00 -56.03
N LYS A 365 76.80 56.69 -55.98
CA LYS A 365 77.82 55.69 -56.24
C LYS A 365 78.21 55.67 -57.71
N ASP A 366 77.25 55.70 -58.64
CA ASP A 366 77.53 55.75 -60.08
C ASP A 366 78.31 57.02 -60.46
N LYS A 367 77.99 58.16 -59.83
CA LYS A 367 78.75 59.42 -59.99
C LYS A 367 80.17 59.32 -59.41
N LEU A 368 80.36 58.60 -58.29
CA LEU A 368 81.68 58.37 -57.70
C LEU A 368 82.53 57.41 -58.55
N ASP A 369 81.94 56.31 -59.01
CA ASP A 369 82.63 55.32 -59.86
C ASP A 369 83.03 55.95 -61.20
N GLY A 370 82.18 56.79 -61.80
CA GLY A 370 82.53 57.58 -62.99
C GLY A 370 83.65 58.59 -62.75
N LEU A 371 83.67 59.28 -61.59
CA LEU A 371 84.80 60.16 -61.21
C LEU A 371 86.10 59.38 -60.95
N ILE A 372 86.01 58.12 -60.52
CA ILE A 372 87.16 57.22 -60.38
C ILE A 372 87.65 56.75 -61.76
N GLU A 373 86.76 56.45 -62.70
CA GLU A 373 87.10 56.13 -64.09
C GLU A 373 87.77 57.33 -64.78
N ASP A 374 87.20 58.54 -64.68
CA ASP A 374 87.82 59.78 -65.13
C ASP A 374 89.22 59.95 -64.51
N TYR A 375 89.35 59.84 -63.18
CA TYR A 375 90.63 60.00 -62.49
C TYR A 375 91.70 58.98 -62.95
N ASN A 376 91.30 57.73 -63.18
CA ASN A 376 92.19 56.71 -63.73
C ASN A 376 92.61 57.02 -65.17
N ASN A 377 91.71 57.54 -66.00
CA ASN A 377 92.02 57.98 -67.36
C ASN A 377 92.98 59.20 -67.37
N TRP A 378 92.78 60.17 -66.45
CA TRP A 378 93.69 61.31 -66.27
C TRP A 378 95.08 60.86 -65.81
N ASN A 379 95.17 59.90 -64.87
CA ASN A 379 96.45 59.32 -64.44
C ASN A 379 97.13 58.57 -65.59
N ALA A 380 96.42 57.71 -66.34
CA ALA A 380 97.01 56.97 -67.45
C ALA A 380 97.57 57.91 -68.55
N ALA A 381 96.88 59.01 -68.84
CA ALA A 381 97.37 60.05 -69.75
C ALA A 381 98.54 60.88 -69.17
N LEU A 382 98.67 60.95 -67.83
CA LEU A 382 99.83 61.55 -67.16
C LEU A 382 101.04 60.61 -67.21
N ASP A 383 100.82 59.30 -67.00
CA ASP A 383 101.84 58.26 -67.10
C ASP A 383 102.39 58.16 -68.53
N GLU A 384 101.53 58.19 -69.56
CA GLU A 384 101.95 58.27 -70.97
C GLU A 384 102.77 59.55 -71.27
N GLN A 385 102.38 60.69 -70.70
CA GLN A 385 103.16 61.93 -70.81
C GLN A 385 104.50 61.86 -70.05
N GLN A 386 104.58 61.11 -68.95
CA GLN A 386 105.82 60.90 -68.20
C GLN A 386 106.77 59.96 -68.95
N GLU A 387 106.26 58.88 -69.55
CA GLU A 387 107.06 57.98 -70.41
C GLU A 387 107.66 58.74 -71.62
N LEU A 388 106.84 59.55 -72.32
CA LEU A 388 107.30 60.39 -73.42
C LEU A 388 108.28 61.49 -72.99
N TYR A 389 108.12 62.03 -71.78
CA TYR A 389 109.05 63.02 -71.21
C TYR A 389 110.40 62.36 -70.88
N ASP A 390 110.38 61.20 -70.22
CA ASP A 390 111.57 60.45 -69.84
C ASP A 390 112.33 59.92 -71.08
N GLU A 391 111.62 59.54 -72.15
CA GLU A 391 112.22 59.18 -73.45
C GLU A 391 112.90 60.39 -74.12
N CYS A 392 112.19 61.52 -74.29
CA CYS A 392 112.78 62.75 -74.85
C CYS A 392 113.97 63.28 -74.00
N PHE A 393 113.90 63.16 -72.68
CA PHE A 393 114.97 63.57 -71.78
C PHE A 393 116.17 62.59 -71.84
N GLY A 394 115.91 61.30 -72.03
CA GLY A 394 116.92 60.28 -72.30
C GLY A 394 117.68 60.56 -73.59
N GLU A 395 116.98 60.79 -74.71
CA GLU A 395 117.61 61.18 -75.99
C GLU A 395 118.48 62.44 -75.83
N PHE A 396 118.00 63.45 -75.09
CA PHE A 396 118.76 64.66 -74.80
C PHE A 396 120.02 64.40 -73.96
N GLU A 397 119.94 63.56 -72.93
CA GLU A 397 121.12 63.16 -72.14
C GLU A 397 122.12 62.36 -72.98
N GLU A 398 121.68 61.50 -73.90
CA GLU A 398 122.59 60.75 -74.77
C GLU A 398 123.27 61.67 -75.80
N GLU A 399 122.55 62.61 -76.41
CA GLU A 399 123.13 63.65 -77.28
C GLU A 399 124.15 64.53 -76.54
N GLU A 400 123.86 64.98 -75.31
CA GLU A 400 124.82 65.77 -74.53
C GLU A 400 126.05 64.93 -74.13
N ARG A 401 125.85 63.64 -73.83
CA ARG A 401 126.93 62.68 -73.50
C ARG A 401 127.84 62.42 -74.70
N GLU A 402 127.29 62.15 -75.89
CA GLU A 402 128.09 61.97 -77.12
C GLU A 402 128.90 63.23 -77.45
N ARG A 403 128.28 64.42 -77.40
CA ARG A 403 128.97 65.70 -77.62
C ARG A 403 130.10 65.93 -76.61
N PHE A 404 129.91 65.52 -75.35
CA PHE A 404 130.93 65.62 -74.31
C PHE A 404 132.08 64.60 -74.51
N GLU A 405 131.77 63.38 -74.95
CA GLU A 405 132.78 62.37 -75.30
C GLU A 405 133.59 62.75 -76.54
N GLU A 406 132.97 63.29 -77.59
CA GLU A 406 133.69 63.88 -78.74
C GLU A 406 134.66 64.96 -78.28
N LEU A 407 134.20 65.90 -77.44
CA LEU A 407 135.01 67.00 -76.94
C LEU A 407 136.17 66.49 -76.07
N ALA A 408 135.92 65.48 -75.22
CA ALA A 408 136.94 64.82 -74.42
C ALA A 408 137.97 64.07 -75.29
N TYR A 409 137.54 63.39 -76.35
CA TYR A 409 138.41 62.70 -77.30
C TYR A 409 139.25 63.68 -78.12
N GLN A 410 138.67 64.79 -78.59
CA GLN A 410 139.40 65.89 -79.22
C GLN A 410 140.44 66.49 -78.25
N PHE A 411 140.09 66.70 -76.98
CA PHE A 411 141.02 67.18 -75.95
C PHE A 411 142.17 66.17 -75.71
N LEU A 412 141.86 64.87 -75.66
CA LEU A 412 142.86 63.80 -75.49
C LEU A 412 143.81 63.71 -76.69
N ARG A 413 143.28 63.83 -77.93
CA ARG A 413 144.04 63.92 -79.18
C ARG A 413 144.96 65.14 -79.21
N ASN A 414 144.46 66.31 -78.80
CA ASN A 414 145.24 67.53 -78.71
C ASN A 414 146.32 67.47 -77.62
N ARG A 415 146.01 66.87 -76.46
CA ARG A 415 146.95 66.68 -75.33
C ARG A 415 148.06 65.69 -75.66
N SER A 416 147.74 64.59 -76.35
CA SER A 416 148.74 63.62 -76.84
C SER A 416 149.62 64.22 -77.94
N ALA A 417 149.04 64.93 -78.91
CA ALA A 417 149.79 65.68 -79.92
C ALA A 417 150.73 66.73 -79.29
N ALA A 418 150.26 67.49 -78.31
CA ALA A 418 151.10 68.44 -77.55
C ALA A 418 152.23 67.75 -76.77
N THR A 419 151.98 66.55 -76.25
CA THR A 419 152.99 65.74 -75.54
C THR A 419 154.07 65.22 -76.50
N ILE A 420 153.68 64.70 -77.68
CA ILE A 420 154.62 64.30 -78.74
C ILE A 420 155.46 65.50 -79.21
N GLN A 421 154.81 66.65 -79.48
CA GLN A 421 155.51 67.88 -79.83
C GLN A 421 156.47 68.34 -78.72
N ARG A 422 156.11 68.20 -77.44
CA ARG A 422 156.98 68.54 -76.31
C ARG A 422 158.22 67.65 -76.28
N TYR A 423 158.07 66.33 -76.35
CA TYR A 423 159.23 65.42 -76.38
C TYR A 423 160.13 65.66 -77.60
N TYR A 424 159.56 65.95 -78.78
CA TYR A 424 160.32 66.32 -79.97
C TYR A 424 161.09 67.65 -79.80
N ARG A 425 160.47 68.67 -79.17
CA ARG A 425 161.13 69.94 -78.82
C ARG A 425 162.24 69.75 -77.78
N GLU A 426 162.06 68.89 -76.79
CA GLU A 426 163.08 68.56 -75.78
C GLU A 426 164.25 67.76 -76.37
N TYR A 427 164.00 66.81 -77.28
CA TYR A 427 165.03 66.14 -78.07
C TYR A 427 165.85 67.16 -78.90
N ARG A 428 165.17 68.13 -79.54
CA ARG A 428 165.83 69.21 -80.30
C ARG A 428 166.69 70.14 -79.42
N LYS A 429 166.28 70.39 -78.17
CA LYS A 429 167.08 71.15 -77.17
C LYS A 429 168.31 70.40 -76.70
N LYS A 430 168.15 69.13 -76.28
CA LYS A 430 169.25 68.27 -75.81
C LYS A 430 170.38 68.12 -76.85
N ARG A 431 170.08 68.28 -78.15
CA ARG A 431 171.08 68.28 -79.24
C ARG A 431 171.84 69.60 -79.43
N LYS A 432 171.41 70.73 -78.86
CA LYS A 432 172.08 72.04 -78.97
C LYS A 432 172.74 72.55 -77.69
N GLU A 433 172.34 72.09 -76.51
CA GLU A 433 172.76 72.67 -75.22
C GLU A 433 174.17 72.23 -74.72
N LYS A 434 175.03 71.67 -75.60
CA LYS A 434 176.40 71.24 -75.25
C LYS A 434 177.48 72.35 -75.26
N SER A 435 177.13 73.63 -75.50
CA SER A 435 178.09 74.75 -75.52
C SER A 435 177.65 76.00 -74.72
N LYS A 436 177.64 75.87 -73.38
CA LYS A 436 177.82 76.93 -72.34
C LYS A 436 176.91 78.18 -72.35
N GLY A 437 176.12 78.41 -71.28
CA GLY A 437 175.53 79.74 -70.99
C GLY A 437 174.65 79.85 -69.73
N ARG A 438 175.05 80.74 -68.79
CA ARG A 438 174.43 81.17 -67.50
C ARG A 438 172.90 81.47 -67.54
N LYS A 439 172.09 81.13 -66.50
CA LYS A 439 171.69 81.92 -65.29
C LYS A 439 171.15 83.35 -65.58
N SER A 440 170.10 83.93 -64.94
CA SER A 440 169.06 83.46 -63.99
C SER A 440 168.08 84.61 -63.56
N LYS A 441 166.89 84.30 -62.98
CA LYS A 441 165.96 85.20 -62.19
C LYS A 441 165.22 86.33 -62.97
N LYS A 442 164.15 87.02 -62.49
CA LYS A 442 163.01 86.78 -61.53
C LYS A 442 162.21 88.10 -61.34
N ASP A 443 160.85 88.15 -61.43
CA ASP A 443 159.93 88.89 -60.49
C ASP A 443 158.43 89.14 -60.94
N LYS A 444 157.52 89.16 -59.93
CA LYS A 444 156.30 90.00 -59.67
C LYS A 444 155.20 90.30 -60.74
N LYS A 445 153.92 90.03 -60.41
CA LYS A 445 152.90 91.00 -59.86
C LYS A 445 151.52 90.31 -59.52
N PRO A 446 150.55 90.98 -58.81
CA PRO A 446 149.40 90.33 -58.11
C PRO A 446 147.98 90.94 -58.37
N VAL A 447 146.90 90.51 -57.64
CA VAL A 447 145.82 91.33 -56.95
C VAL A 447 144.40 90.66 -56.82
N LYS A 448 143.85 90.56 -55.57
CA LYS A 448 142.42 90.42 -55.09
C LYS A 448 141.53 89.24 -55.60
N LYS A 449 140.39 88.83 -54.98
CA LYS A 449 139.64 89.31 -53.77
C LYS A 449 139.29 88.19 -52.73
N SER A 450 138.01 87.97 -52.33
CA SER A 450 137.58 87.25 -51.09
C SER A 450 136.04 87.06 -50.94
N ALA A 451 135.61 86.18 -49.99
CA ALA A 451 134.25 86.03 -49.34
C ALA A 451 133.19 85.21 -50.14
N SER A 452 132.10 84.59 -49.60
CA SER A 452 131.59 84.25 -48.24
C SER A 452 130.22 83.49 -48.35
N GLU A 453 129.58 82.76 -47.41
CA GLU A 453 129.91 81.89 -46.23
C GLU A 453 128.58 81.31 -45.61
N VAL A 454 128.62 80.48 -44.52
CA VAL A 454 127.47 79.95 -43.67
C VAL A 454 126.59 78.83 -44.30
N LYS A 455 125.87 77.88 -43.62
CA LYS A 455 125.86 77.15 -42.29
C LYS A 455 124.42 76.96 -41.70
N VAL A 456 124.24 75.95 -40.84
CA VAL A 456 123.09 75.70 -39.89
C VAL A 456 121.80 75.12 -40.53
N ALA A 457 120.82 74.56 -39.80
CA ALA A 457 120.77 73.27 -39.06
C ALA A 457 119.32 72.98 -38.53
N VAL A 458 119.07 71.74 -38.06
CA VAL A 458 118.12 71.25 -37.02
C VAL A 458 116.90 72.11 -36.62
N ALA A 459 115.69 71.50 -36.65
CA ALA A 459 114.60 71.81 -35.72
C ALA A 459 113.64 70.61 -35.51
N VAL A 460 113.06 70.49 -34.31
CA VAL A 460 111.93 69.61 -33.95
C VAL A 460 111.09 70.33 -32.90
N ASP A 461 109.79 70.51 -33.15
CA ASP A 461 108.69 70.74 -32.20
C ASP A 461 107.36 70.60 -33.01
N ARG A 462 106.21 70.08 -32.56
CA ARG A 462 105.46 70.13 -31.27
C ARG A 462 104.75 71.47 -31.00
N GLY A 463 103.42 71.42 -30.81
CA GLY A 463 102.71 72.45 -30.04
C GLY A 463 101.27 72.76 -30.43
N ALA A 464 100.32 71.98 -29.89
CA ALA A 464 98.91 72.35 -29.67
C ALA A 464 98.01 72.65 -30.91
N ASP A 465 96.68 72.58 -30.86
CA ASP A 465 95.78 72.22 -29.75
C ASP A 465 94.45 71.61 -30.26
N LEU A 466 93.59 71.18 -29.32
CA LEU A 466 92.13 70.97 -29.46
C LEU A 466 91.62 69.90 -30.44
N SER A 467 91.52 68.64 -29.97
CA SER A 467 90.22 68.08 -29.53
C SER A 467 90.24 66.57 -29.20
N SER A 468 91.01 66.17 -28.19
CA SER A 468 90.81 64.87 -27.52
C SER A 468 89.70 64.98 -26.46
N LYS A 469 88.45 65.27 -26.86
CA LYS A 469 87.39 65.65 -25.89
C LYS A 469 85.93 65.21 -26.13
N VAL A 470 85.67 64.15 -26.90
CA VAL A 470 84.33 63.49 -26.90
C VAL A 470 84.42 61.97 -26.76
N GLU A 471 85.13 61.50 -25.72
CA GLU A 471 85.05 60.09 -25.26
C GLU A 471 84.41 59.98 -23.86
N LYS A 472 83.62 61.00 -23.47
CA LYS A 472 82.84 61.04 -22.22
C LYS A 472 81.48 61.74 -22.39
N GLN A 473 80.72 61.42 -23.44
CA GLN A 473 79.31 61.87 -23.51
C GLN A 473 78.29 60.99 -24.23
N PHE A 474 78.62 59.71 -24.51
CA PHE A 474 77.61 58.66 -24.77
C PHE A 474 77.74 57.46 -23.82
N GLY A 475 78.14 57.75 -22.58
CA GLY A 475 77.66 56.96 -21.43
C GLY A 475 76.21 57.37 -21.15
N GLY A 476 75.26 56.75 -21.86
CA GLY A 476 73.82 57.02 -21.75
C GLY A 476 73.04 55.71 -21.87
N ASP A 477 72.06 55.51 -21.00
CA ASP A 477 71.31 54.27 -20.89
C ASP A 477 70.39 54.02 -22.11
N VAL A 478 70.73 53.02 -22.94
CA VAL A 478 69.84 52.50 -24.01
C VAL A 478 69.10 51.22 -23.56
N PHE A 479 69.30 50.78 -22.31
CA PHE A 479 68.69 49.59 -21.72
C PHE A 479 68.13 49.82 -20.30
N LYS A 480 67.43 50.96 -20.09
CA LYS A 480 66.65 51.24 -18.86
C LYS A 480 65.21 51.74 -19.08
N GLU A 481 64.59 51.39 -20.20
CA GLU A 481 63.12 51.49 -20.37
C GLU A 481 62.49 50.11 -20.59
N LEU A 482 62.62 49.25 -19.56
CA LEU A 482 61.75 48.10 -19.35
C LEU A 482 60.92 48.38 -18.10
N ASP A 483 59.74 48.95 -18.31
CA ASP A 483 58.83 49.41 -17.27
C ASP A 483 58.30 48.22 -16.44
N PRO A 484 58.67 48.05 -15.16
CA PRO A 484 58.20 46.95 -14.32
C PRO A 484 56.85 47.30 -13.69
N ASN A 485 56.02 48.06 -14.40
CA ASN A 485 54.75 48.60 -13.91
C ASN A 485 53.56 48.13 -14.76
N VAL A 486 53.54 46.83 -15.09
CA VAL A 486 52.33 46.12 -15.52
C VAL A 486 51.37 46.06 -14.33
N GLY A 487 50.67 47.16 -14.11
CA GLY A 487 49.62 47.28 -13.11
C GLY A 487 48.43 46.40 -13.48
N PHE A 488 48.46 45.14 -13.03
CA PHE A 488 47.28 44.28 -13.05
C PHE A 488 46.19 44.90 -12.16
N GLU A 489 45.22 45.57 -12.80
CA GLU A 489 44.03 46.06 -12.12
C GLU A 489 43.26 44.88 -11.50
N LYS A 490 42.70 45.11 -10.31
CA LYS A 490 42.07 44.07 -9.50
C LYS A 490 40.67 43.72 -9.99
N THR A 491 40.56 42.90 -11.02
CA THR A 491 39.34 42.11 -11.24
C THR A 491 39.35 40.90 -10.29
N ASP A 492 38.72 41.05 -9.12
CA ASP A 492 37.66 40.12 -8.66
C ASP A 492 37.27 40.36 -7.19
N LYS A 493 36.12 41.01 -7.01
CA LYS A 493 35.20 40.81 -5.88
C LYS A 493 33.76 40.89 -6.38
N VAL A 494 33.38 39.91 -7.19
CA VAL A 494 31.95 39.57 -7.33
C VAL A 494 31.48 39.08 -5.96
N GLN A 495 30.44 39.71 -5.41
CA GLN A 495 29.77 39.21 -4.22
C GLN A 495 28.77 38.12 -4.63
N LEU A 496 28.77 37.02 -3.88
CA LEU A 496 27.67 36.05 -3.78
C LEU A 496 26.77 36.45 -2.61
#